data_AF-A0A9P7H240-F1
#
_entry.id   AF-A0A9P7H240-F1
#
_cell.length_a   1.000
_cell.length_b   1.000
_cell.length_c   1.000
_cell.angle_alpha   90.00
_cell.angle_beta   90.00
_cell.angle_gamma   90.00
#
_symmetry.space_group_name_H-M   'P 1'
#
loop_
_entity.id
_entity.type
_entity.pdbx_description
1 polymer ?
#
loop_
_entity_poly.entity_id
_entity_poly.type
_entity_poly.pdbx_seq_one_letter_code
_entity_poly.pdbx_strand_id
1 'polypeptide(L)'
;MSTTEQHTQDAVLQDLLNPFDASQISDGIEGSSHDNRPPIPGPACEIFKFVEEIIVPSTPPTTHPYLLVNIGSGVSFFQVSEDSQCRRISGSSFGGSALCGLLLLLTRARTYEDMLEQAEKGNNANVDKLIGDIYGMDYNRIGMKMTAVASTFCKAFSLEHRPEAEEQDPANPMQDIKSFSDADICHSLVFAVFNNIGQLATLHSRIHNNPDIYFTGPYIQNCPLIIRTLCIAVRYYSQGEKTAHVVVTTETADASI
;
A
#
# COMPACT_ATOMS: atom_id res chain seq x y z
N MET A 1 -24.18 39.13 10.54
CA MET A 1 -24.64 37.81 10.04
C MET A 1 -23.47 36.98 9.49
N SER A 2 -22.29 36.97 10.13
CA SER A 2 -21.11 36.21 9.61
C SER A 2 -20.40 35.38 10.68
N THR A 3 -20.77 35.48 11.95
CA THR A 3 -20.10 34.79 13.06
C THR A 3 -20.80 33.48 13.46
N THR A 4 -22.10 33.35 13.18
CA THR A 4 -22.89 32.17 13.55
C THR A 4 -22.67 30.99 12.59
N GLU A 5 -22.48 31.24 11.29
CA GLU A 5 -22.20 30.19 10.30
C GLU A 5 -20.80 29.58 10.47
N GLN A 6 -19.79 30.39 10.80
CA GLN A 6 -18.43 29.88 11.09
C GLN A 6 -18.40 28.98 12.34
N HIS A 7 -19.10 29.35 13.41
CA HIS A 7 -19.20 28.48 14.59
C HIS A 7 -19.95 27.17 14.32
N THR A 8 -20.86 27.15 13.34
CA THR A 8 -21.61 25.94 13.00
C THR A 8 -20.75 24.99 12.15
N GLN A 9 -19.90 25.50 11.26
CA GLN A 9 -18.93 24.69 10.50
C GLN A 9 -17.84 24.07 11.40
N ASP A 10 -17.33 24.82 12.37
CA ASP A 10 -16.34 24.30 13.33
C ASP A 10 -16.94 23.24 14.27
N ALA A 11 -18.21 23.38 14.65
CA ALA A 11 -18.90 22.39 15.47
C ALA A 11 -19.15 21.06 14.73
N VAL A 12 -19.50 21.11 13.44
CA VAL A 12 -19.66 19.91 12.60
C VAL A 12 -18.33 19.18 12.38
N LEU A 13 -17.22 19.93 12.25
CA LEU A 13 -15.87 19.37 12.20
C LEU A 13 -15.45 18.75 13.53
N GLN A 14 -15.86 19.33 14.67
CA GLN A 14 -15.59 18.73 15.99
C GLN A 14 -16.42 17.48 16.27
N ASP A 15 -17.66 17.40 15.79
CA ASP A 15 -18.49 16.18 15.94
C ASP A 15 -17.96 15.00 15.09
N LEU A 16 -17.32 15.26 13.94
CA LEU A 16 -16.57 14.26 13.18
C LEU A 16 -15.29 13.78 13.88
N LEU A 17 -14.80 14.55 14.87
CA LEU A 17 -13.60 14.27 15.65
C LEU A 17 -13.93 13.66 17.02
N ASN A 18 -15.20 13.39 17.33
CA ASN A 18 -15.54 12.68 18.56
C ASN A 18 -14.91 11.28 18.52
N PRO A 19 -13.94 10.99 19.40
CA PRO A 19 -13.24 9.72 19.35
C PRO A 19 -14.20 8.65 19.87
N PHE A 20 -14.59 7.74 18.98
CA PHE A 20 -14.85 6.37 19.41
C PHE A 20 -13.71 5.95 20.34
N ASP A 21 -14.02 5.30 21.46
CA ASP A 21 -13.02 4.88 22.44
C ASP A 21 -12.00 3.93 21.80
N ALA A 22 -10.95 4.51 21.23
CA ALA A 22 -9.95 3.83 20.41
C ALA A 22 -9.05 2.92 21.25
N SER A 23 -9.13 3.02 22.57
CA SER A 23 -8.41 2.14 23.51
C SER A 23 -8.84 0.68 23.40
N GLN A 24 -9.97 0.39 22.76
CA GLN A 24 -10.46 -0.97 22.51
C GLN A 24 -10.31 -1.44 21.05
N ILE A 25 -9.78 -0.60 20.16
CA ILE A 25 -9.63 -0.92 18.73
C ILE A 25 -8.17 -1.27 18.47
N SER A 26 -7.85 -2.56 18.62
CA SER A 26 -6.59 -3.14 18.12
C SER A 26 -6.83 -3.68 16.71
N ASP A 27 -5.91 -3.39 15.79
CA ASP A 27 -5.89 -3.97 14.44
C ASP A 27 -5.30 -5.40 14.43
N GLY A 28 -4.99 -5.96 15.61
CA GLY A 28 -4.56 -7.35 15.78
C GLY A 28 -3.12 -7.62 15.35
N ILE A 29 -2.37 -6.58 14.96
CA ILE A 29 -0.98 -6.69 14.52
C ILE A 29 -0.09 -6.06 15.59
N GLU A 30 0.70 -6.89 16.29
CA GLU A 30 1.64 -6.44 17.32
C GLU A 30 2.77 -5.63 16.69
N GLY A 31 2.58 -4.31 16.63
CA GLY A 31 3.55 -3.37 16.10
C GLY A 31 3.23 -1.89 16.33
N SER A 32 2.08 -1.58 16.94
CA SER A 32 1.78 -0.23 17.42
C SER A 32 2.56 0.05 18.70
N SER A 33 3.87 0.29 18.60
CA SER A 33 4.67 0.66 19.77
C SER A 33 4.10 1.94 20.39
N HIS A 34 3.86 1.92 21.71
CA HIS A 34 3.53 3.12 22.49
C HIS A 34 4.64 4.20 22.42
N ASP A 35 5.87 3.82 22.05
CA ASP A 35 6.88 4.78 21.62
C ASP A 35 6.59 5.15 20.16
N ASN A 36 6.08 6.36 19.94
CA ASN A 36 5.71 6.94 18.63
C ASN A 36 6.90 7.14 17.67
N ARG A 37 8.06 6.53 17.96
CA ARG A 37 9.27 6.62 17.14
C ARG A 37 9.29 5.48 16.13
N PRO A 38 9.43 5.78 14.83
CA PRO A 38 9.53 4.73 13.82
C PRO A 38 10.78 3.88 14.11
N PRO A 39 10.74 2.56 13.90
CA PRO A 39 11.92 1.73 14.04
C PRO A 39 12.94 2.16 12.98
N ILE A 40 13.97 2.88 13.40
CA ILE A 40 15.14 3.19 12.56
C ILE A 40 15.81 1.85 12.25
N PRO A 41 16.18 1.57 10.99
CA PRO A 41 16.86 0.32 10.64
C PRO A 41 18.12 0.14 11.46
N GLY A 42 18.10 -0.81 12.39
CA GLY A 42 19.20 -1.14 13.28
C GLY A 42 20.07 -2.27 12.73
N PRO A 43 21.15 -2.65 13.44
CA PRO A 43 22.05 -3.72 13.02
C PRO A 43 21.40 -5.12 13.02
N ALA A 44 20.26 -5.30 13.68
CA ALA A 44 19.50 -6.55 13.73
C ALA A 44 18.42 -6.67 12.64
N CYS A 45 18.25 -5.65 11.78
CA CYS A 45 17.26 -5.68 10.72
C CYS A 45 17.83 -6.30 9.44
N GLU A 46 17.04 -7.15 8.78
CA GLU A 46 17.33 -7.57 7.42
C GLU A 46 16.78 -6.52 6.45
N ILE A 47 17.56 -6.16 5.44
CA ILE A 47 17.15 -5.15 4.46
C ILE A 47 17.23 -5.78 3.09
N PHE A 48 16.16 -5.63 2.32
CA PHE A 48 16.02 -6.19 0.98
C PHE A 48 15.78 -5.09 -0.04
N LYS A 49 16.16 -5.37 -1.29
CA LYS A 49 15.78 -4.58 -2.47
C LYS A 49 15.40 -5.53 -3.60
N PHE A 50 14.74 -4.99 -4.62
CA PHE A 50 14.38 -5.75 -5.81
C PHE A 50 15.12 -5.22 -7.03
N VAL A 51 15.95 -6.07 -7.63
CA VAL A 51 16.80 -5.73 -8.78
C VAL A 51 16.67 -6.87 -9.79
N GLU A 52 16.52 -6.56 -11.07
CA GLU A 52 16.51 -7.56 -12.16
C GLU A 52 15.60 -8.78 -11.88
N GLU A 53 14.39 -8.52 -11.40
CA GLU A 53 13.37 -9.54 -11.11
C GLU A 53 13.65 -10.46 -9.91
N ILE A 54 14.71 -10.20 -9.14
CA ILE A 54 15.04 -10.96 -7.93
C ILE A 54 15.10 -10.05 -6.69
N ILE A 55 14.69 -10.61 -5.55
CA ILE A 55 14.86 -9.98 -4.23
C ILE A 55 16.28 -10.32 -3.75
N VAL A 56 17.05 -9.29 -3.39
CA VAL A 56 18.43 -9.43 -2.92
C VAL A 56 18.64 -8.68 -1.61
N PRO A 57 19.60 -9.10 -0.77
CA PRO A 57 20.02 -8.33 0.38
C PRO A 57 20.47 -6.91 0.00
N SER A 58 20.27 -5.99 0.93
CA SER A 58 20.59 -4.57 0.81
C SER A 58 21.31 -4.10 2.08
N THR A 59 21.86 -2.89 2.01
CA THR A 59 22.61 -2.28 3.11
C THR A 59 21.76 -1.30 3.92
N PRO A 60 22.12 -1.06 5.19
CA PRO A 60 21.62 0.08 5.96
C PRO A 60 21.89 1.43 5.25
N PRO A 61 21.20 2.51 5.66
CA PRO A 61 21.43 3.84 5.12
C PRO A 61 22.91 4.24 5.24
N THR A 62 23.53 4.58 4.10
CA THR A 62 24.92 5.08 4.05
C THR A 62 25.00 6.57 3.75
N THR A 63 23.87 7.18 3.36
CA THR A 63 23.76 8.61 3.06
C THR A 63 22.63 9.23 3.87
N HIS A 64 22.78 10.52 4.17
CA HIS A 64 21.78 11.33 4.87
C HIS A 64 21.58 12.67 4.13
N PRO A 65 20.41 13.30 4.26
CA PRO A 65 19.21 12.72 4.87
C PRO A 65 18.59 11.65 3.95
N TYR A 66 17.90 10.67 4.54
CA TYR A 66 17.09 9.69 3.80
C TYR A 66 15.62 9.78 4.20
N LEU A 67 14.76 9.16 3.39
CA LEU A 67 13.33 9.06 3.66
C LEU A 67 13.03 7.71 4.33
N LEU A 68 12.44 7.75 5.51
CA LEU A 68 11.92 6.56 6.21
C LEU A 68 10.38 6.56 6.12
N VAL A 69 9.81 5.46 5.64
CA VAL A 69 8.37 5.27 5.47
C VAL A 69 7.92 4.14 6.37
N ASN A 70 7.23 4.48 7.46
CA ASN A 70 6.67 3.49 8.38
C ASN A 70 5.24 3.15 7.97
N ILE A 71 5.00 1.88 7.63
CA ILE A 71 3.71 1.34 7.19
C ILE A 71 3.11 0.51 8.34
N GLY A 72 2.29 1.19 9.14
CA GLY A 72 1.44 0.61 10.19
C GLY A 72 -0.03 0.60 9.76
N SER A 73 -0.93 0.80 10.72
CA SER A 73 -2.36 1.00 10.49
C SER A 73 -2.62 2.09 9.44
N GLY A 74 -1.89 3.20 9.56
CA GLY A 74 -1.68 4.21 8.52
C GLY A 74 -0.22 4.26 8.07
N VAL A 75 0.15 5.30 7.33
CA VAL A 75 1.52 5.50 6.81
C VAL A 75 2.08 6.82 7.32
N SER A 76 3.31 6.80 7.80
CA SER A 76 4.04 8.01 8.20
C SER A 76 5.36 8.12 7.44
N PHE A 77 5.63 9.31 6.93
CA PHE A 77 6.85 9.64 6.20
C PHE A 77 7.73 10.49 7.12
N PHE A 78 8.99 10.10 7.27
CA PHE A 78 9.98 10.77 8.11
C PHE A 78 11.22 11.12 7.31
N GLN A 79 11.73 12.33 7.55
CA GLN A 79 13.10 12.68 7.22
C GLN A 79 14.01 12.20 8.36
N VAL A 80 15.04 11.43 8.03
CA VAL A 80 16.07 11.06 9.01
C VAL A 80 17.37 11.78 8.67
N SER A 81 17.88 12.57 9.61
CA SER A 81 19.15 13.31 9.50
C SER A 81 20.34 12.48 10.00
N GLU A 82 21.56 13.01 9.82
CA GLU A 82 22.82 12.36 10.21
C GLU A 82 22.89 12.00 11.70
N ASP A 83 22.28 12.81 12.57
CA ASP A 83 22.18 12.60 14.02
C ASP A 83 21.02 11.67 14.42
N SER A 84 20.47 10.92 13.45
CA SER A 84 19.34 9.99 13.62
C SER A 84 18.05 10.65 14.13
N GLN A 85 17.93 11.97 14.02
CA GLN A 85 16.68 12.65 14.35
C GLN A 85 15.64 12.36 13.27
N CYS A 86 14.52 11.79 13.69
CA CYS A 86 13.39 11.49 12.83
C CYS A 86 12.38 12.65 12.90
N ARG A 87 12.27 13.42 11.81
CA ARG A 87 11.24 14.45 11.66
C ARG A 87 10.13 13.94 10.77
N ARG A 88 8.90 13.85 11.29
CA ARG A 88 7.73 13.51 10.46
C ARG A 88 7.44 14.64 9.47
N ILE A 89 7.36 14.30 8.18
CA ILE A 89 7.12 15.26 7.09
C ILE A 89 5.74 15.11 6.46
N SER A 90 5.13 13.93 6.55
CA SER A 90 3.81 13.66 5.97
C SER A 90 3.19 12.38 6.55
N GLY A 91 1.98 12.05 6.09
CA GLY A 91 1.33 10.75 6.33
C GLY A 91 0.20 10.47 5.35
N SER A 92 -0.28 9.22 5.36
CA SER A 92 -1.48 8.77 4.65
C SER A 92 -2.31 7.91 5.59
N SER A 93 -3.63 8.09 5.60
CA SER A 93 -4.55 7.19 6.30
C SER A 93 -4.76 5.86 5.55
N PHE A 94 -4.35 5.81 4.28
CA PHE A 94 -4.49 4.62 3.43
C PHE A 94 -3.26 3.72 3.58
N GLY A 95 -3.23 2.97 4.70
CA GLY A 95 -2.16 2.05 5.07
C GLY A 95 -2.68 0.63 5.32
N GLY A 96 -2.08 -0.06 6.29
CA GLY A 96 -2.38 -1.45 6.61
C GLY A 96 -3.81 -1.71 7.06
N SER A 97 -4.38 -0.88 7.94
CA SER A 97 -5.76 -1.10 8.42
C SER A 97 -6.79 -0.81 7.35
N ALA A 98 -6.50 0.12 6.42
CA ALA A 98 -7.36 0.36 5.27
C ALA A 98 -7.39 -0.87 4.34
N LEU A 99 -6.22 -1.48 4.08
CA LEU A 99 -6.11 -2.73 3.33
C LEU A 99 -6.89 -3.86 4.01
N CYS A 100 -6.62 -4.14 5.28
CA CYS A 100 -7.26 -5.23 6.01
C CYS A 100 -8.78 -5.00 6.12
N GLY A 101 -9.21 -3.79 6.46
CA GLY A 101 -10.63 -3.43 6.57
C GLY A 101 -11.38 -3.65 5.26
N LEU A 102 -10.83 -3.19 4.13
CA LEU A 102 -11.44 -3.43 2.82
C LEU A 102 -11.48 -4.91 2.46
N LEU A 103 -10.41 -5.66 2.72
CA LEU A 103 -10.37 -7.09 2.41
C LEU A 103 -11.32 -7.93 3.28
N LEU A 104 -11.49 -7.56 4.55
CA LEU A 104 -12.48 -8.19 5.43
C LEU A 104 -13.91 -7.98 4.91
N LEU A 105 -14.21 -6.80 4.37
CA LEU A 105 -15.52 -6.45 3.82
C LEU A 105 -15.79 -7.12 2.47
N LEU A 106 -14.77 -7.24 1.62
CA LEU A 106 -14.91 -7.66 0.23
C LEU A 106 -14.65 -9.15 -0.01
N THR A 107 -13.99 -9.83 0.92
CA THR A 107 -13.54 -11.21 0.72
C THR A 107 -13.88 -12.10 1.92
N ARG A 108 -13.67 -13.40 1.74
CA ARG A 108 -13.75 -14.36 2.85
C ARG A 108 -12.47 -14.45 3.68
N ALA A 109 -11.40 -13.74 3.33
CA ALA A 109 -10.16 -13.76 4.10
C ALA A 109 -10.36 -13.16 5.49
N ARG A 110 -9.72 -13.72 6.52
CA ARG A 110 -9.97 -13.32 7.93
C ARG A 110 -8.74 -12.88 8.70
N THR A 111 -7.55 -13.28 8.29
CA THR A 111 -6.29 -12.81 8.88
C THR A 111 -5.45 -12.10 7.82
N TYR A 112 -4.48 -11.30 8.26
CA TYR A 112 -3.60 -10.60 7.33
C TYR A 112 -2.75 -11.60 6.52
N GLU A 113 -2.31 -12.69 7.15
CA GLU A 113 -1.54 -13.76 6.52
C GLU A 113 -2.36 -14.45 5.42
N ASP A 114 -3.63 -14.76 5.68
CA ASP A 114 -4.56 -15.32 4.69
C ASP A 114 -4.77 -14.34 3.52
N MET A 115 -4.94 -13.04 3.79
CA MET A 115 -5.03 -12.02 2.75
C MET A 115 -3.80 -12.00 1.84
N LEU A 116 -2.60 -12.12 2.42
CA LEU A 116 -1.35 -12.16 1.65
C LEU A 116 -1.20 -13.47 0.86
N GLU A 117 -1.56 -14.61 1.45
CA GLU A 117 -1.53 -15.91 0.77
C GLU A 117 -2.48 -15.94 -0.43
N GLN A 118 -3.68 -15.37 -0.28
CA GLN A 118 -4.65 -15.20 -1.37
C GLN A 118 -4.11 -14.25 -2.44
N ALA A 119 -3.51 -13.13 -2.04
CA ALA A 119 -2.91 -12.19 -2.97
C ALA A 119 -1.80 -12.83 -3.82
N GLU A 120 -0.95 -13.70 -3.25
CA GLU A 120 0.09 -14.38 -4.03
C GLU A 120 -0.45 -15.32 -5.12
N LYS A 121 -1.66 -15.85 -4.93
CA LYS A 121 -2.33 -16.76 -5.88
C LYS A 121 -3.24 -16.02 -6.86
N GLY A 122 -3.58 -14.76 -6.56
CA GLY A 122 -4.49 -13.95 -7.35
C GLY A 122 -3.87 -13.33 -8.60
N ASN A 123 -4.72 -12.84 -9.48
CA ASN A 123 -4.35 -12.07 -10.65
C ASN A 123 -5.24 -10.83 -10.78
N ASN A 124 -4.67 -9.67 -10.47
CA ASN A 124 -5.42 -8.41 -10.52
C ASN A 124 -5.91 -8.04 -11.93
N ALA A 125 -5.33 -8.59 -13.01
CA ALA A 125 -5.82 -8.37 -14.37
C ALA A 125 -7.26 -8.86 -14.57
N ASN A 126 -7.80 -9.69 -13.68
CA ASN A 126 -9.20 -10.08 -13.70
C ASN A 126 -10.13 -8.96 -13.22
N VAL A 127 -9.68 -8.10 -12.30
CA VAL A 127 -10.51 -7.09 -11.61
C VAL A 127 -10.17 -5.65 -11.99
N ASP A 128 -8.90 -5.40 -12.28
CA ASP A 128 -8.35 -4.10 -12.65
C ASP A 128 -8.38 -3.91 -14.16
N LYS A 129 -8.51 -2.65 -14.58
CA LYS A 129 -8.25 -2.25 -15.97
C LYS A 129 -6.78 -1.91 -16.13
N LEU A 130 -6.12 -2.60 -17.04
CA LEU A 130 -4.71 -2.38 -17.38
C LEU A 130 -4.57 -1.42 -18.56
N ILE A 131 -3.36 -0.88 -18.78
CA ILE A 131 -3.04 -0.06 -19.95
C ILE A 131 -3.27 -0.85 -21.26
N GLY A 132 -2.94 -2.14 -21.25
CA GLY A 132 -3.20 -3.04 -22.38
C GLY A 132 -4.69 -3.22 -22.70
N ASP A 133 -5.58 -3.13 -21.70
CA ASP A 133 -7.02 -3.18 -21.93
C ASP A 133 -7.55 -1.93 -22.65
N ILE A 134 -6.82 -0.81 -22.56
CA ILE A 134 -7.20 0.48 -23.18
C ILE A 134 -6.57 0.62 -24.57
N TYR A 135 -5.29 0.29 -24.69
CA TYR A 135 -4.50 0.58 -25.89
C TYR A 135 -4.10 -0.67 -26.70
N GLY A 136 -4.29 -1.88 -26.18
CA GLY A 136 -3.88 -3.14 -26.82
C GLY A 136 -2.36 -3.38 -26.87
N MET A 137 -1.56 -2.43 -26.42
CA MET A 137 -0.09 -2.45 -26.46
C MET A 137 0.50 -1.52 -25.39
N ASP A 138 1.83 -1.55 -25.25
CA ASP A 138 2.54 -0.56 -24.44
C ASP A 138 2.22 0.87 -24.92
N TYR A 139 1.93 1.76 -23.99
CA TYR A 139 1.70 3.16 -24.30
C TYR A 139 3.02 3.96 -24.20
N ASN A 140 3.89 3.68 -25.17
CA ASN A 140 5.27 4.15 -25.23
C ASN A 140 5.41 5.68 -25.23
N ARG A 141 4.41 6.42 -25.70
CA ARG A 141 4.42 7.89 -25.76
C ARG A 141 4.65 8.53 -24.39
N ILE A 142 4.21 7.87 -23.31
CA ILE A 142 4.37 8.33 -21.93
C ILE A 142 5.05 7.27 -21.04
N GLY A 143 5.69 6.26 -21.63
CA GLY A 143 6.48 5.25 -20.91
C GLY A 143 5.66 4.27 -20.06
N MET A 144 4.40 4.01 -20.40
CA MET A 144 3.55 3.08 -19.66
C MET A 144 3.55 1.69 -20.29
N LYS A 145 3.90 0.66 -19.51
CA LYS A 145 3.77 -0.74 -19.92
C LYS A 145 2.31 -1.17 -19.97
N MET A 146 1.97 -2.08 -20.89
CA MET A 146 0.61 -2.62 -21.04
C MET A 146 0.12 -3.36 -19.79
N THR A 147 1.03 -3.91 -18.99
CA THR A 147 0.72 -4.59 -17.73
C THR A 147 0.48 -3.63 -16.55
N ALA A 148 0.75 -2.33 -16.71
CA ALA A 148 0.50 -1.37 -15.66
C ALA A 148 -1.01 -1.21 -15.42
N VAL A 149 -1.40 -1.12 -14.14
CA VAL A 149 -2.78 -0.84 -13.76
C VAL A 149 -3.11 0.60 -14.12
N ALA A 150 -4.15 0.77 -14.95
CA ALA A 150 -4.69 2.07 -15.29
C ALA A 150 -5.81 2.48 -14.31
N SER A 151 -6.63 1.52 -13.88
CA SER A 151 -7.73 1.76 -12.94
C SER A 151 -8.07 0.51 -12.13
N THR A 152 -7.81 0.58 -10.83
CA THR A 152 -8.11 -0.48 -9.86
C THR A 152 -9.62 -0.73 -9.75
N PHE A 153 -10.05 -1.99 -9.69
CA PHE A 153 -11.47 -2.44 -9.62
C PHE A 153 -12.39 -2.00 -10.77
N CYS A 154 -11.87 -1.41 -11.84
CA CYS A 154 -12.70 -0.88 -12.92
C CYS A 154 -13.57 -1.94 -13.60
N LYS A 155 -13.11 -3.20 -13.67
CA LYS A 155 -13.90 -4.29 -14.27
C LYS A 155 -15.11 -4.65 -13.41
N ALA A 156 -15.00 -4.52 -12.09
CA ALA A 156 -16.13 -4.73 -11.18
C ALA A 156 -17.25 -3.72 -11.41
N PHE A 157 -16.91 -2.43 -11.47
CA PHE A 157 -17.87 -1.38 -11.82
C PHE A 157 -18.51 -1.61 -13.19
N SER A 158 -17.70 -2.04 -14.18
CA SER A 158 -18.18 -2.26 -15.55
C SER A 158 -19.17 -3.43 -15.65
N LEU A 159 -18.98 -4.51 -14.87
CA LEU A 159 -19.88 -5.67 -14.86
C LEU A 159 -21.25 -5.32 -14.28
N GLU A 160 -21.28 -4.54 -13.20
CA GLU A 160 -22.54 -4.11 -12.55
C GLU A 160 -23.38 -3.20 -13.47
N HIS A 161 -22.72 -2.43 -14.34
CA HIS A 161 -23.37 -1.46 -15.24
C HIS A 161 -23.48 -1.95 -16.69
N ARG A 162 -23.31 -3.25 -16.95
CA ARG A 162 -23.58 -3.81 -18.28
C ARG A 162 -25.09 -3.67 -18.58
N PRO A 163 -25.49 -3.00 -19.68
CA PRO A 163 -26.88 -3.03 -20.09
C PRO A 163 -27.27 -4.49 -20.36
N GLU A 164 -28.43 -4.91 -19.87
CA GLU A 164 -29.01 -6.26 -19.98
C GLU A 164 -29.25 -6.76 -21.44
N ALA A 165 -28.69 -6.08 -22.44
CA ALA A 165 -29.12 -6.11 -23.84
C ALA A 165 -28.17 -6.81 -24.82
N GLU A 166 -27.06 -7.42 -24.37
CA GLU A 166 -26.23 -8.26 -25.24
C GLU A 166 -26.55 -9.74 -25.00
N GLU A 167 -27.58 -10.19 -25.74
CA GLU A 167 -27.88 -11.57 -26.16
C GLU A 167 -27.54 -12.68 -25.17
N GLN A 168 -28.54 -13.00 -24.35
CA GLN A 168 -28.68 -14.27 -23.65
C GLN A 168 -28.61 -15.42 -24.67
N ASP A 169 -27.56 -16.26 -24.57
CA ASP A 169 -27.61 -17.60 -25.14
C ASP A 169 -28.55 -18.46 -24.26
N PRO A 170 -29.73 -18.88 -24.77
CA PRO A 170 -30.70 -19.65 -23.99
C PRO A 170 -30.18 -21.05 -23.59
N ALA A 171 -29.04 -21.50 -24.10
CA ALA A 171 -28.41 -22.77 -23.72
C ALA A 171 -27.59 -22.68 -22.42
N ASN A 172 -27.33 -21.49 -21.88
CA ASN A 172 -26.49 -21.31 -20.70
C ASN A 172 -27.20 -20.44 -19.64
N PRO A 173 -28.15 -21.02 -18.87
CA PRO A 173 -28.90 -20.27 -17.88
C PRO A 173 -27.95 -19.73 -16.82
N MET A 174 -27.81 -18.40 -16.78
CA MET A 174 -27.25 -17.61 -15.70
C MET A 174 -25.95 -18.19 -15.14
N GLN A 175 -24.82 -17.98 -15.82
CA GLN A 175 -23.55 -17.92 -15.08
C GLN A 175 -23.75 -16.82 -14.05
N ASP A 176 -23.86 -17.20 -12.77
CA ASP A 176 -23.78 -16.29 -11.63
C ASP A 176 -22.81 -15.17 -11.99
N ILE A 177 -23.24 -13.91 -11.86
CA ILE A 177 -22.41 -12.71 -12.04
C ILE A 177 -21.02 -13.09 -11.56
N LYS A 178 -20.07 -13.33 -12.49
CA LYS A 178 -18.78 -13.95 -12.15
C LYS A 178 -18.18 -13.13 -11.02
N SER A 179 -18.31 -13.64 -9.80
CA SER A 179 -17.75 -13.00 -8.63
C SER A 179 -16.26 -13.09 -8.82
N PHE A 180 -15.57 -11.95 -8.80
CA PHE A 180 -14.12 -11.96 -8.80
C PHE A 180 -13.66 -12.85 -7.65
N SER A 181 -12.65 -13.68 -7.91
CA SER A 181 -12.18 -14.56 -6.85
C SER A 181 -11.63 -13.73 -5.69
N ASP A 182 -11.76 -14.22 -4.45
CA ASP A 182 -11.17 -13.56 -3.28
C ASP A 182 -9.68 -13.28 -3.51
N ALA A 183 -8.97 -14.24 -4.11
CA ALA A 183 -7.56 -14.11 -4.48
C ALA A 183 -7.28 -12.92 -5.42
N ASP A 184 -8.11 -12.73 -6.46
CA ASP A 184 -7.94 -11.61 -7.39
C ASP A 184 -8.22 -10.26 -6.72
N ILE A 185 -9.21 -10.20 -5.83
CA ILE A 185 -9.53 -9.00 -5.02
C ILE A 185 -8.38 -8.70 -4.05
N CYS A 186 -7.87 -9.71 -3.35
CA CYS A 186 -6.70 -9.62 -2.49
C CYS A 186 -5.48 -9.09 -3.25
N HIS A 187 -5.16 -9.67 -4.41
CA HIS A 187 -4.03 -9.23 -5.22
C HIS A 187 -4.18 -7.77 -5.67
N SER A 188 -5.37 -7.41 -6.18
CA SER A 188 -5.65 -6.03 -6.62
C SER A 188 -5.48 -5.01 -5.49
N LEU A 189 -6.05 -5.27 -4.29
CA LEU A 189 -5.95 -4.34 -3.17
C LEU A 189 -4.55 -4.26 -2.57
N VAL A 190 -3.88 -5.40 -2.38
CA VAL A 190 -2.48 -5.41 -1.92
C VAL A 190 -1.63 -4.60 -2.89
N PHE A 191 -1.73 -4.87 -4.20
CA PHE A 191 -1.00 -4.09 -5.20
C PHE A 191 -1.35 -2.60 -5.14
N ALA A 192 -2.64 -2.25 -5.10
CA ALA A 192 -3.09 -0.86 -5.13
C ALA A 192 -2.59 -0.05 -3.92
N VAL A 193 -2.68 -0.59 -2.71
CA VAL A 193 -2.23 0.08 -1.48
C VAL A 193 -0.72 0.28 -1.51
N PHE A 194 0.07 -0.77 -1.72
CA PHE A 194 1.54 -0.64 -1.69
C PHE A 194 2.10 0.14 -2.89
N ASN A 195 1.48 0.05 -4.07
CA ASN A 195 1.85 0.89 -5.21
C ASN A 195 1.56 2.37 -4.96
N ASN A 196 0.43 2.69 -4.30
CA ASN A 196 0.11 4.07 -3.90
C ASN A 196 1.12 4.60 -2.87
N ILE A 197 1.49 3.79 -1.87
CA ILE A 197 2.52 4.14 -0.90
C ILE A 197 3.87 4.40 -1.59
N GLY A 198 4.28 3.54 -2.52
CA GLY A 198 5.51 3.73 -3.30
C GLY A 198 5.49 5.01 -4.15
N GLN A 199 4.34 5.37 -4.71
CA GLN A 199 4.16 6.63 -5.44
C GLN A 199 4.31 7.85 -4.51
N LEU A 200 3.62 7.85 -3.36
CA LEU A 200 3.71 8.93 -2.37
C LEU A 200 5.12 9.07 -1.80
N ALA A 201 5.79 7.94 -1.51
CA ALA A 201 7.18 7.94 -1.06
C ALA A 201 8.11 8.58 -2.09
N THR A 202 7.92 8.26 -3.37
CA THR A 202 8.69 8.87 -4.47
C THR A 202 8.46 10.37 -4.57
N LEU A 203 7.22 10.83 -4.42
CA LEU A 203 6.89 12.26 -4.42
C LEU A 203 7.56 12.99 -3.26
N HIS A 204 7.46 12.45 -2.03
CA HIS A 204 8.11 13.03 -0.87
C HIS A 204 9.63 13.01 -1.00
N SER A 205 10.23 11.92 -1.47
CA SER A 205 11.67 11.82 -1.72
C SER A 205 12.15 12.88 -2.71
N ARG A 206 11.37 13.22 -3.75
CA ARG A 206 11.69 14.32 -4.68
C ARG A 206 11.59 15.70 -4.01
N ILE A 207 10.52 15.96 -3.26
CA ILE A 207 10.33 17.25 -2.56
C ILE A 207 11.47 17.51 -1.58
N HIS A 208 11.96 16.46 -0.92
CA HIS A 208 12.97 16.53 0.13
C HIS A 208 14.38 16.15 -0.32
N ASN A 209 14.60 15.92 -1.62
CA ASN A 209 15.88 15.55 -2.22
C ASN A 209 16.56 14.33 -1.58
N ASN A 210 15.79 13.30 -1.23
CA ASN A 210 16.33 12.06 -0.70
C ASN A 210 16.60 11.06 -1.82
N PRO A 211 17.83 10.53 -1.97
CA PRO A 211 18.12 9.50 -2.97
C PRO A 211 17.55 8.14 -2.57
N ASP A 212 17.61 7.80 -1.29
CA ASP A 212 17.22 6.50 -0.75
C ASP A 212 15.93 6.58 0.07
N ILE A 213 15.08 5.58 -0.12
CA ILE A 213 13.79 5.41 0.55
C ILE A 213 13.79 4.07 1.27
N TYR A 214 13.60 4.09 2.59
CA TYR A 214 13.52 2.92 3.44
C TYR A 214 12.07 2.70 3.89
N PHE A 215 11.50 1.56 3.56
CA PHE A 215 10.18 1.14 4.02
C PHE A 215 10.34 0.22 5.23
N THR A 216 9.58 0.49 6.29
CA THR A 216 9.56 -0.29 7.53
C THR A 216 8.10 -0.47 8.01
N GLY A 217 7.91 -1.26 9.07
CA GLY A 217 6.61 -1.44 9.73
C GLY A 217 6.06 -2.87 9.66
N PRO A 218 5.05 -3.20 10.46
CA PRO A 218 4.59 -4.58 10.60
C PRO A 218 3.85 -5.12 9.36
N TYR A 219 3.28 -4.25 8.52
CA TYR A 219 2.52 -4.64 7.33
C TYR A 219 3.38 -4.91 6.08
N ILE A 220 4.70 -5.01 6.23
CA ILE A 220 5.59 -5.34 5.10
C ILE A 220 6.44 -6.58 5.37
N GLN A 221 6.23 -7.23 6.52
CA GLN A 221 7.04 -8.34 6.98
C GLN A 221 6.82 -9.57 6.08
N ASN A 222 7.92 -10.21 5.66
CA ASN A 222 7.96 -11.54 5.04
C ASN A 222 7.03 -11.78 3.82
N CYS A 223 6.67 -10.73 3.07
CA CYS A 223 5.87 -10.87 1.85
C CYS A 223 6.64 -10.43 0.59
N PRO A 224 7.13 -11.37 -0.24
CA PRO A 224 7.84 -11.05 -1.48
C PRO A 224 7.02 -10.20 -2.46
N LEU A 225 5.68 -10.35 -2.48
CA LEU A 225 4.81 -9.52 -3.31
C LEU A 225 4.91 -8.03 -2.93
N ILE A 226 4.94 -7.72 -1.63
CA ILE A 226 5.02 -6.34 -1.13
C ILE A 226 6.38 -5.74 -1.43
N ILE A 227 7.47 -6.46 -1.16
CA ILE A 227 8.85 -6.02 -1.44
C ILE A 227 8.99 -5.64 -2.92
N ARG A 228 8.52 -6.53 -3.81
CA ARG A 228 8.51 -6.30 -5.25
C ARG A 228 7.70 -5.07 -5.63
N THR A 229 6.47 -4.95 -5.11
CA THR A 229 5.56 -3.86 -5.44
C THR A 229 6.15 -2.50 -5.06
N LEU A 230 6.66 -2.35 -3.83
CA LEU A 230 7.26 -1.09 -3.36
C LEU A 230 8.49 -0.71 -4.19
N CYS A 231 9.39 -1.66 -4.45
CA CYS A 231 10.61 -1.38 -5.22
C CYS A 231 10.31 -1.05 -6.68
N ILE A 232 9.39 -1.77 -7.31
CA ILE A 232 8.96 -1.49 -8.69
C ILE A 232 8.28 -0.12 -8.75
N ALA A 233 7.38 0.19 -7.80
CA ALA A 233 6.70 1.48 -7.75
C ALA A 233 7.71 2.64 -7.66
N VAL A 234 8.66 2.58 -6.72
CA VAL A 234 9.70 3.62 -6.59
C VAL A 234 10.53 3.74 -7.87
N ARG A 235 11.03 2.63 -8.42
CA ARG A 235 11.80 2.65 -9.67
C ARG A 235 10.99 3.25 -10.82
N TYR A 236 9.71 2.88 -10.93
CA TYR A 236 8.83 3.35 -11.99
C TYR A 236 8.55 4.85 -11.89
N TYR A 237 8.06 5.33 -10.74
CA TYR A 237 7.69 6.74 -10.56
C TYR A 237 8.92 7.66 -10.49
N SER A 238 10.07 7.15 -10.07
CA SER A 238 11.34 7.88 -10.06
C SER A 238 12.10 7.84 -11.39
N GLN A 239 11.68 6.99 -12.34
CA GLN A 239 12.46 6.68 -13.55
C GLN A 239 13.87 6.13 -13.23
N GLY A 240 14.00 5.41 -12.11
CA GLY A 240 15.26 4.84 -11.62
C GLY A 240 16.16 5.83 -10.87
N GLU A 241 15.74 7.07 -10.66
CA GLU A 241 16.50 8.08 -9.91
C GLU A 241 16.61 7.76 -8.42
N LYS A 242 15.61 7.09 -7.84
CA LYS A 242 15.52 6.80 -6.41
C LYS A 242 15.66 5.31 -6.14
N THR A 243 16.28 4.96 -5.02
CA THR A 243 16.43 3.58 -4.58
C THR A 243 15.46 3.26 -3.45
N ALA A 244 14.80 2.10 -3.53
CA ALA A 244 13.95 1.58 -2.48
C ALA A 244 14.64 0.44 -1.73
N HIS A 245 14.45 0.46 -0.41
CA HIS A 245 14.94 -0.54 0.53
C HIS A 245 13.79 -0.95 1.45
N VAL A 246 13.61 -2.24 1.67
CA VAL A 246 12.52 -2.77 2.50
C VAL A 246 13.14 -3.46 3.70
N VAL A 247 12.77 -2.99 4.89
CA VAL A 247 13.34 -3.38 6.17
C VAL A 247 12.42 -4.40 6.81
N VAL A 248 12.93 -5.60 7.00
CA VAL A 248 12.24 -6.71 7.64
C VAL A 248 12.87 -6.92 9.01
N THR A 249 12.04 -6.89 10.04
CA THR A 249 12.47 -7.11 11.42
C THR A 249 12.40 -8.60 11.68
N THR A 250 13.54 -9.23 11.92
CA THR A 250 13.56 -10.57 12.51
C THR A 250 13.20 -10.42 13.98
N GLU A 251 12.06 -10.95 14.41
CA GLU A 251 11.79 -11.13 15.83
C GLU A 251 12.85 -12.05 16.43
N THR A 252 13.92 -11.48 17.00
CA THR A 252 14.56 -12.12 18.14
C THR A 252 13.68 -11.81 19.34
N ALA A 253 12.93 -12.82 19.77
CA ALA A 253 12.27 -12.84 21.05
C ALA A 253 13.28 -12.57 22.18
N ASP A 254 13.48 -11.30 22.52
CA ASP A 254 13.96 -10.89 23.85
C ASP A 254 12.76 -10.42 24.66
N ALA A 255 11.87 -11.38 24.90
CA ALA A 255 11.02 -11.37 26.08
C ALA A 255 11.84 -11.89 27.27
N SER A 256 12.92 -11.20 27.65
CA SER A 256 13.53 -11.29 28.99
C SER A 256 14.60 -10.20 29.18
N ILE A 257 14.29 -9.21 30.02
CA ILE A 257 14.97 -8.87 31.29
C ILE A 257 14.10 -7.84 32.02
#